data_AF-A0A4Y2NM24-F1
#
_entry.id   AF-A0A4Y2NM24-F1
#
_cell.length_a   1.000
_cell.length_b   1.000
_cell.length_c   1.000
_cell.angle_alpha   90.00
_cell.angle_beta   90.00
_cell.angle_gamma   90.00
#
_symmetry.space_group_name_H-M   'P 1'
#
loop_
_entity.id
_entity.type
_entity.pdbx_description
1 polymer ?
#
loop_
_entity_poly.entity_id
_entity_poly.type
_entity_poly.pdbx_seq_one_letter_code
_entity_poly.pdbx_strand_id
1 'polypeptide(L)'
;DAAKLYDSVHKYIFSLPEDYLLYPAHDYKGFTVTSVGEEKKYNARLTKSKEEFIEIMKNLNLAYPKMIDKAVPANMVCGYVDEITSETPGCSGDALKKH
;
A
#
# COMPACT_ATOMS: atom_id res chain seq x y z
N ASP A 1 -4.50 1.05 -11.03
CA ASP A 1 -5.46 2.17 -10.90
C ASP A 1 -6.68 1.71 -10.07
N ALA A 2 -7.66 2.60 -9.87
CA ALA A 2 -8.88 2.32 -9.11
C ALA A 2 -9.76 1.24 -9.74
N ALA A 3 -9.89 1.19 -11.07
CA ALA A 3 -10.67 0.17 -11.75
C ALA A 3 -10.11 -1.23 -11.48
N LYS A 4 -8.77 -1.37 -11.58
CA LYS A 4 -8.07 -2.62 -11.25
C LYS A 4 -8.28 -3.05 -9.80
N LEU A 5 -8.28 -2.10 -8.86
CA LEU A 5 -8.54 -2.38 -7.45
C LEU A 5 -9.97 -2.88 -7.24
N TYR A 6 -10.96 -2.19 -7.81
CA TYR A 6 -12.37 -2.59 -7.73
C TYR A 6 -12.57 -4.02 -8.24
N ASP A 7 -12.04 -4.33 -9.43
CA ASP A 7 -12.14 -5.65 -10.04
C ASP A 7 -11.45 -6.72 -9.19
N SER A 8 -10.28 -6.41 -8.60
CA SER A 8 -9.54 -7.35 -7.77
C SER A 8 -10.31 -7.69 -6.49
N VAL A 9 -10.87 -6.70 -5.80
CA VAL A 9 -11.64 -6.92 -4.58
C VAL A 9 -12.90 -7.73 -4.89
N HIS A 10 -13.65 -7.37 -5.92
CA HIS A 10 -14.89 -8.06 -6.27
C HIS A 10 -14.65 -9.50 -6.73
N LYS A 11 -13.58 -9.72 -7.51
CA LYS A 11 -13.26 -11.04 -8.06
C LYS A 11 -12.66 -12.00 -7.03
N TYR A 12 -11.79 -11.50 -6.13
CA TYR A 12 -10.98 -12.38 -5.28
C TYR A 12 -11.34 -12.32 -3.79
N ILE A 13 -11.82 -11.18 -3.28
CA ILE A 13 -12.17 -11.04 -1.86
C ILE A 13 -13.66 -11.25 -1.66
N PHE A 14 -14.51 -10.56 -2.44
CA PHE A 14 -15.96 -10.69 -2.32
C PHE A 14 -16.51 -12.00 -2.93
N SER A 15 -15.68 -12.80 -3.58
CA SER A 15 -16.04 -14.17 -3.97
C SER A 15 -15.88 -15.19 -2.84
N LEU A 16 -15.24 -14.81 -1.72
CA LEU A 16 -15.08 -15.66 -0.54
C LEU A 16 -16.40 -15.77 0.26
N PRO A 17 -16.53 -16.79 1.14
CA PRO A 17 -17.67 -16.92 2.05
C PRO A 17 -17.81 -15.70 2.97
N GLU A 18 -19.05 -15.36 3.34
CA GLU A 18 -19.35 -14.11 4.05
C GLU A 18 -18.81 -14.07 5.49
N ASP A 19 -18.63 -15.23 6.12
CA ASP A 19 -18.11 -15.40 7.48
C ASP A 19 -16.58 -15.33 7.55
N TYR A 20 -15.88 -15.25 6.41
CA TYR A 20 -14.43 -15.14 6.40
C TYR A 20 -13.99 -13.78 6.95
N LEU A 21 -13.06 -13.84 7.91
CA LEU A 21 -12.45 -12.67 8.52
C LEU A 21 -11.41 -12.05 7.59
N LEU A 22 -11.44 -10.73 7.49
CA LEU A 22 -10.49 -9.90 6.77
C LEU A 22 -9.64 -9.12 7.76
N TYR A 23 -8.33 -9.31 7.68
CA TYR A 23 -7.33 -8.63 8.50
C TYR A 23 -6.60 -7.58 7.65
N PRO A 24 -6.96 -6.29 7.75
CA PRO A 24 -6.35 -5.25 6.93
C PRO A 24 -4.93 -4.95 7.41
N ALA A 25 -4.05 -4.57 6.47
CA ALA A 25 -2.69 -4.15 6.81
C ALA A 25 -2.64 -2.83 7.62
N HIS A 26 -3.66 -1.98 7.48
CA HIS A 26 -3.75 -0.71 8.18
C HIS A 26 -5.20 -0.42 8.55
N ASP A 27 -5.40 0.14 9.73
CA ASP A 27 -6.65 0.76 10.15
C ASP A 27 -6.34 2.09 10.85
N TYR A 28 -7.20 3.08 10.65
CA TYR A 28 -7.02 4.44 11.19
C TYR A 28 -8.15 4.84 12.16
N LYS A 29 -9.00 3.89 12.56
CA LYS A 29 -10.19 4.09 13.42
C LYS A 29 -10.19 3.21 14.68
N GLY A 30 -9.20 2.34 14.86
CA GLY A 30 -9.06 1.42 15.98
C GLY A 30 -9.69 0.04 15.76
N PHE A 31 -10.08 -0.33 14.53
CA PHE A 31 -10.58 -1.66 14.21
C PHE A 31 -9.45 -2.64 13.94
N THR A 32 -9.64 -3.91 14.35
CA THR A 32 -8.63 -4.96 14.22
C THR A 32 -9.00 -6.03 13.18
N VAL A 33 -10.29 -6.21 12.89
CA VAL A 33 -10.82 -7.23 11.96
C VAL A 33 -12.21 -6.82 11.46
N THR A 34 -12.58 -7.30 10.27
CA THR A 34 -13.93 -7.21 9.66
C THR A 34 -14.24 -8.55 8.96
N SER A 35 -15.41 -8.73 8.36
CA SER A 35 -15.72 -9.90 7.54
C SER A 35 -16.04 -9.55 6.08
N VAL A 36 -15.99 -10.56 5.20
CA VAL A 36 -16.41 -10.40 3.80
C VAL A 36 -17.85 -9.91 3.71
N GLY A 37 -18.76 -10.47 4.53
CA GLY A 37 -20.16 -10.06 4.56
C GLY A 37 -20.34 -8.62 5.06
N GLU A 38 -19.58 -8.20 6.07
CA GLU A 38 -19.61 -6.82 6.58
C GLU A 38 -19.15 -5.83 5.50
N GLU A 39 -18.03 -6.09 4.83
CA GLU A 39 -17.52 -5.19 3.79
C GLU A 39 -18.43 -5.13 2.56
N LYS A 40 -19.02 -6.26 2.14
CA LYS A 40 -20.01 -6.28 1.05
C LYS A 40 -21.24 -5.43 1.32
N LYS A 41 -21.64 -5.28 2.58
CA LYS A 41 -22.86 -4.57 2.97
C LYS A 41 -22.61 -3.13 3.38
N TYR A 42 -21.47 -2.86 4.02
CA TYR A 42 -21.24 -1.61 4.73
C TYR A 42 -20.03 -0.80 4.24
N ASN A 43 -19.17 -1.34 3.35
CA ASN A 43 -18.03 -0.57 2.86
C ASN A 43 -18.50 0.66 2.06
N ALA A 44 -18.19 1.85 2.53
CA ALA A 44 -18.70 3.10 1.95
C ALA A 44 -18.29 3.35 0.48
N ARG A 45 -17.26 2.66 -0.01
CA ARG A 45 -16.73 2.85 -1.37
C ARG A 45 -17.00 1.62 -2.25
N LEU A 46 -16.69 0.43 -1.76
CA LEU A 46 -16.75 -0.81 -2.54
C LEU A 46 -18.17 -1.34 -2.73
N THR A 47 -19.17 -0.77 -2.06
CA THR A 47 -20.60 -1.03 -2.30
C THR A 47 -21.19 -0.20 -3.43
N LYS A 48 -20.43 0.76 -3.96
CA LYS A 48 -20.84 1.63 -5.08
C LYS A 48 -20.63 0.93 -6.41
N SER A 49 -21.19 1.47 -7.48
CA SER A 49 -20.85 0.98 -8.82
C SER A 49 -19.36 1.21 -9.11
N LYS A 50 -18.83 0.50 -10.10
CA LYS A 50 -17.42 0.63 -10.51
C LYS A 50 -17.10 2.07 -10.92
N GLU A 51 -18.01 2.70 -11.67
CA GLU A 51 -17.87 4.07 -12.17
C GLU A 51 -17.86 5.07 -11.02
N GLU A 52 -18.80 4.94 -10.08
CA GLU A 52 -18.87 5.78 -8.87
C GLU A 52 -17.63 5.61 -8.00
N PHE A 53 -17.16 4.37 -7.82
CA PHE A 53 -15.93 4.08 -7.08
C PHE A 53 -14.72 4.78 -7.69
N ILE A 54 -14.55 4.70 -9.02
CA ILE A 54 -13.44 5.35 -9.72
C ILE A 54 -13.50 6.86 -9.52
N GLU A 55 -14.69 7.47 -9.64
CA GLU A 55 -14.86 8.90 -9.46
C GLU A 55 -14.59 9.34 -8.02
N ILE A 56 -15.07 8.59 -7.03
CA ILE A 56 -14.75 8.84 -5.61
C ILE A 56 -13.24 8.80 -5.39
N MET A 57 -12.56 7.74 -5.88
CA MET A 57 -11.13 7.54 -5.67
C MET A 57 -10.27 8.61 -6.37
N LYS A 58 -10.72 9.11 -7.53
CA LYS A 58 -10.05 10.19 -8.27
C LYS A 58 -10.12 11.53 -7.54
N ASN A 59 -11.21 11.78 -6.81
CA ASN A 59 -11.46 13.04 -6.12
C ASN A 59 -10.99 13.06 -4.65
N LEU A 60 -10.27 12.02 -4.20
CA LEU A 60 -9.63 12.05 -2.89
C LEU A 60 -8.46 13.04 -2.91
N ASN A 61 -8.65 14.21 -2.29
CA ASN A 61 -7.60 15.23 -2.14
C ASN A 61 -6.61 14.85 -1.02
N LEU A 62 -5.87 13.76 -1.22
CA LEU A 62 -4.92 13.24 -0.23
C LEU A 62 -3.57 13.95 -0.34
N ALA A 63 -2.97 14.23 0.80
CA ALA A 63 -1.59 14.72 0.84
C ALA A 63 -0.62 13.67 0.28
N TYR A 64 0.52 14.13 -0.22
CA TYR A 64 1.61 13.25 -0.62
C TYR A 64 2.03 12.34 0.56
N PRO A 65 2.15 11.02 0.37
CA PRO A 65 2.41 10.13 1.50
C PRO A 65 3.80 10.39 2.09
N LYS A 66 3.84 10.65 3.41
CA LYS A 66 5.03 11.19 4.12
C LYS A 66 6.31 10.37 3.99
N MET A 67 6.20 9.06 3.76
CA MET A 67 7.33 8.13 3.76
C MET A 67 7.57 7.44 2.41
N ILE A 68 6.82 7.79 1.36
CA ILE A 68 6.85 7.03 0.09
C ILE A 68 8.25 7.03 -0.56
N ASP A 69 8.96 8.16 -0.55
CA ASP A 69 10.28 8.31 -1.16
C ASP A 69 11.39 7.52 -0.44
N LYS A 70 11.15 7.13 0.82
CA LYS A 70 12.08 6.31 1.60
C LYS A 70 11.65 4.83 1.63
N ALA A 71 10.38 4.60 1.89
CA ALA A 71 9.83 3.25 2.07
C ALA A 71 9.79 2.47 0.75
N VAL A 72 9.45 3.11 -0.37
CA VAL A 72 9.37 2.39 -1.66
C VAL A 72 10.75 1.89 -2.10
N PRO A 73 11.82 2.72 -2.17
CA PRO A 73 13.14 2.22 -2.53
C PRO A 73 13.63 1.10 -1.63
N ALA A 74 13.48 1.23 -0.30
CA ALA A 74 13.87 0.21 0.65
C ALA A 74 13.08 -1.10 0.45
N ASN A 75 11.76 -1.03 0.28
CA ASN A 75 10.93 -2.22 0.08
C ASN A 75 11.22 -2.93 -1.25
N MET A 76 11.66 -2.20 -2.29
CA MET A 76 12.04 -2.79 -3.58
C MET A 76 13.32 -3.65 -3.50
N VAL A 77 14.13 -3.46 -2.46
CA VAL A 77 15.32 -4.28 -2.15
C VAL A 77 15.13 -5.07 -0.85
N CYS A 78 13.89 -5.49 -0.57
CA CYS A 78 13.52 -6.32 0.58
C CYS A 78 13.92 -5.74 1.95
N GLY A 79 13.92 -4.41 2.09
CA GLY A 79 14.26 -3.72 3.33
C GLY A 79 15.76 -3.55 3.56
N TYR A 80 16.61 -3.92 2.58
CA TYR A 80 18.03 -3.63 2.64
C TYR A 80 18.25 -2.13 2.44
N VAL A 81 18.71 -1.45 3.48
CA VAL A 81 19.18 -0.07 3.36
C VAL A 81 20.69 -0.13 3.44
N ASP A 82 21.39 0.34 2.41
CA ASP A 82 22.83 0.50 2.50
C ASP A 82 23.11 1.40 3.72
N GLU A 83 23.86 0.89 4.69
CA GLU A 83 24.37 1.69 5.80
C GLU A 83 25.41 2.67 5.24
N ILE A 84 24.95 3.74 4.61
CA ILE A 84 25.78 4.91 4.38
C ILE A 84 25.63 5.77 5.63
N THR A 85 26.56 5.50 6.54
CA THR A 85 26.91 6.24 7.75
C THR A 85 26.72 7.75 7.60
N SER A 86 26.17 8.37 8.64
CA SER A 86 26.37 9.79 8.91
C SER A 86 27.85 10.15 8.83
N GLU A 87 28.17 11.16 8.03
CA GLU A 87 29.39 11.98 8.09
C GLU A 87 30.75 11.30 7.90
N THR A 88 31.28 11.36 6.67
CA THR A 88 32.73 11.59 6.48
C THR A 88 32.94 12.63 5.37
N PRO A 89 33.55 13.79 5.64
CA PRO A 89 33.99 14.71 4.61
C PRO A 89 35.31 14.17 4.02
N GLY A 90 35.29 13.88 2.71
CA GLY A 90 36.47 13.80 1.85
C GLY A 90 37.55 12.80 2.24
N CYS A 91 37.53 11.62 1.63
CA CYS A 91 38.77 10.93 1.29
C CYS A 91 38.68 10.38 -0.12
N SER A 92 39.58 10.86 -0.98
CA SER A 92 39.69 10.54 -2.40
C SER A 92 39.83 9.03 -2.60
N GLY A 93 38.95 8.46 -3.42
CA GLY A 93 39.06 7.08 -3.87
C GLY A 93 40.18 6.93 -4.88
N ASP A 94 41.40 6.72 -4.40
CA ASP A 94 42.47 6.12 -5.19
C ASP A 94 42.55 4.61 -4.90
N ALA A 95 42.65 3.87 -6.00
CA ALA A 95 43.19 2.52 -6.12
C ALA A 95 42.38 1.36 -5.52
N LEU A 96 41.64 0.67 -6.39
CA LEU A 96 41.70 -0.80 -6.46
C LEU A 96 41.78 -1.23 -7.93
N LYS A 97 43.03 -1.34 -8.39
CA LYS A 97 43.48 -2.08 -9.57
C LYS A 97 44.16 -3.35 -9.05
N LYS A 98 43.96 -4.48 -9.75
CA LYS A 98 44.56 -5.83 -9.57
C LYS A 98 43.76 -6.74 -8.62
N HIS A 99 43.43 -7.99 -8.93
CA HIS A 99 43.90 -8.93 -9.97
C HIS A 99 42.74 -9.72 -10.57
#